data_AF-A0A3C1PTL4-F1
#
_entry.id   AF-A0A3C1PTL4-F1
#
_cell.length_a   1.000
_cell.length_b   1.000
_cell.length_c   1.000
_cell.angle_alpha   90.00
_cell.angle_beta   90.00
_cell.angle_gamma   90.00
#
_symmetry.space_group_name_H-M   'P 1'
#
loop_
_entity.id
_entity.type
_entity.pdbx_description
1 polymer ?
#
loop_
_entity_poly.entity_id
_entity_poly.type
_entity_poly.pdbx_seq_one_letter_code
_entity_poly.pdbx_strand_id
1 'polypeptide(L)' 'MKQQPVRRVLVVDDEPAVRGMLTASLEMAGFKVVEAESASSALHEIANS' A
#
# COMPACT_ATOMS: atom_id res chain seq x y z
N MET A 1 20.50 16.69 -7.51
CA MET A 1 19.94 15.91 -6.39
C MET A 1 19.53 14.55 -6.94
N LYS A 2 20.06 13.44 -6.42
CA LYS A 2 19.61 12.10 -6.85
C LYS A 2 18.22 11.89 -6.26
N GLN A 3 17.18 11.78 -7.09
CA GLN A 3 15.84 11.47 -6.62
C GLN A 3 15.88 10.07 -5.98
N GLN A 4 15.56 9.98 -4.69
CA GLN A 4 15.43 8.70 -4.01
C GLN A 4 14.17 8.01 -4.56
N PRO A 5 14.24 6.73 -4.96
CA PRO A 5 13.08 6.05 -5.52
C PRO A 5 11.97 6.04 -4.47
N VAL A 6 10.77 6.44 -4.89
CA VAL A 6 9.60 6.43 -4.01
C VAL A 6 9.31 4.98 -3.63
N ARG A 7 9.42 4.65 -2.35
CA ARG A 7 9.17 3.29 -1.86
C ARG A 7 7.66 3.04 -1.87
N ARG A 8 7.22 2.08 -2.69
CA ARG A 8 5.83 1.61 -2.77
C ARG A 8 5.59 0.53 -1.72
N VAL A 9 4.44 0.56 -1.06
CA VAL A 9 4.00 -0.42 -0.05
C VAL A 9 2.59 -0.90 -0.42
N LEU A 10 2.35 -2.22 -0.37
CA LEU A 10 1.03 -2.83 -0.53
C LEU A 10 0.51 -3.25 0.85
N VAL A 11 -0.63 -2.71 1.26
CA VAL A 11 -1.32 -3.07 2.50
C VAL A 11 -2.45 -4.05 2.17
N VAL A 12 -2.44 -5.22 2.80
CA VAL A 12 -3.45 -6.27 2.60
C VAL A 12 -4.13 -6.56 3.93
N ASP A 13 -5.39 -6.18 4.05
CA ASP A 13 -6.19 -6.35 5.27
C ASP A 13 -7.68 -6.35 4.89
N ASP A 14 -8.49 -7.26 5.42
CA ASP A 14 -9.92 -7.37 5.10
C ASP A 14 -10.77 -6.36 5.88
N GLU A 15 -10.30 -5.88 7.03
CA GLU A 15 -11.00 -4.89 7.85
C GLU A 15 -10.75 -3.46 7.32
N PRO A 16 -11.77 -2.74 6.82
CA PRO A 16 -11.58 -1.42 6.20
C PRO A 16 -10.98 -0.39 7.16
N ALA A 17 -11.30 -0.48 8.46
CA ALA A 17 -10.80 0.43 9.48
C ALA A 17 -9.29 0.27 9.71
N VAL A 18 -8.81 -0.98 9.80
CA VAL A 18 -7.39 -1.29 10.00
C VAL A 18 -6.59 -0.92 8.74
N ARG A 19 -7.10 -1.30 7.57
CA ARG A 19 -6.49 -0.96 6.28
C ARG A 19 -6.31 0.56 6.11
N GLY A 20 -7.36 1.34 6.37
CA GLY A 20 -7.30 2.80 6.29
C GLY A 20 -6.34 3.43 7.29
N MET A 21 -6.28 2.92 8.53
CA MET A 21 -5.32 3.39 9.54
C MET A 21 -3.87 3.15 9.12
N LEU A 22 -3.56 1.97 8.57
CA LEU A 22 -2.23 1.62 8.08
C LEU A 22 -1.84 2.46 6.85
N THR A 23 -2.75 2.62 5.89
CA THR A 23 -2.54 3.48 4.71
C THR A 23 -2.18 4.90 5.13
N ALA A 24 -3.01 5.54 5.96
CA ALA A 24 -2.78 6.91 6.39
C ALA A 24 -1.42 7.06 7.11
N SER A 25 -1.06 6.11 7.97
CA SER A 25 0.21 6.12 8.70
C SER A 25 1.42 6.02 7.76
N LEU A 26 1.35 5.15 6.75
CA LEU A 26 2.42 4.94 5.78
C LEU A 26 2.53 6.11 4.78
N GLU A 27 1.41 6.67 4.34
CA GLU A 27 1.41 7.86 3.48
C GLU A 27 2.00 9.07 4.21
N MET A 28 1.64 9.29 5.48
CA MET A 28 2.26 10.33 6.33
C MET A 28 3.77 10.14 6.49
N ALA A 29 4.25 8.90 6.47
CA ALA A 29 5.67 8.58 6.49
C ALA A 29 6.37 8.72 5.13
N GLY A 30 5.64 9.14 4.08
CA GLY A 30 6.19 9.44 2.75
C GLY A 30 6.24 8.25 1.80
N PHE A 31 5.56 7.14 2.11
CA PHE A 31 5.44 6.01 1.20
C PHE A 31 4.30 6.23 0.20
N LYS A 32 4.43 5.59 -0.97
CA LYS A 32 3.28 5.39 -1.87
C LYS A 32 2.57 4.11 -1.45
N VAL A 33 1.33 4.21 -1.03
CA VAL A 33 0.57 3.04 -0.56
C VAL A 33 -0.40 2.58 -1.64
N VAL A 34 -0.56 1.27 -1.75
CA VAL A 34 -1.60 0.59 -2.50
C VAL A 34 -2.35 -0.31 -1.53
N GLU A 35 -3.67 -0.36 -1.64
CA GLU A 35 -4.53 -1.15 -0.76
C GLU A 35 -5.08 -2.37 -1.48
N ALA A 36 -5.24 -3.46 -0.72
CA ALA A 36 -5.98 -4.64 -1.13
C ALA A 36 -6.80 -5.17 0.04
N GLU A 37 -8.08 -5.46 -0.22
CA GLU A 37 -8.98 -6.07 0.77
C GLU A 37 -8.88 -7.60 0.86
N SER A 38 -8.13 -8.23 -0.04
CA SER A 38 -8.01 -9.69 -0.10
C SER A 38 -6.70 -10.13 -0.73
N ALA A 39 -6.35 -11.41 -0.56
CA ALA A 39 -5.20 -11.99 -1.24
C ALA A 39 -5.34 -11.94 -2.78
N SER A 40 -6.56 -12.11 -3.31
CA SER A 40 -6.82 -12.06 -4.75
C SER A 40 -6.58 -10.67 -5.33
N SER A 41 -7.07 -9.61 -4.67
CA SER A 41 -6.81 -8.24 -5.11
C SER A 41 -5.34 -7.86 -4.92
N ALA A 42 -4.69 -8.32 -3.85
CA ALA A 42 -3.26 -8.12 -3.64
C ALA A 42 -2.41 -8.76 -4.75
N LEU A 43 -2.74 -9.99 -5.15
CA LEU A 43 -2.06 -10.66 -6.26
C LEU A 43 -2.24 -9.91 -7.58
N HIS A 44 -3.42 -9.35 -7.83
CA HIS A 44 -3.67 -8.52 -9.01
C HIS A 44 -2.82 -7.25 -9.01
N GLU A 45 -2.69 -6.57 -7.87
CA GLU A 45 -1.81 -5.40 -7.71
C GLU A 45 -0.33 -5.74 -7.95
N ILE A 46 0.13 -6.90 -7.48
CA ILE A 46 1.51 -7.37 -7.69
C ILE A 46 1.75 -7.71 -9.16
N ALA A 47 0.79 -8.36 -9.82
CA ALA A 47 0.92 -8.78 -11.22
C ALA A 47 0.96 -7.60 -12.21
N ASN A 48 0.35 -6.47 -11.83
CA ASN A 48 0.26 -5.26 -12.66
C ASN A 48 1.35 -4.21 -12.34
N SER A 49 2.30 -4.55 -11.46
CA SER A 49 3.35 -3.65 -10.95
C SER A 49 4.61 -3.57 -11.80
#